data_AF-A0A7C4XRF1-F1
#
_entry.id   AF-A0A7C4XRF1-F1
#
_cell.length_a   1.000
_cell.length_b   1.000
_cell.length_c   1.000
_cell.angle_alpha   90.00
_cell.angle_beta   90.00
_cell.angle_gamma   90.00
#
_symmetry.space_group_name_H-M   'P 1'
#
loop_
_entity.id
_entity.type
_entity.pdbx_description
1 polymer ?
#
loop_
_entity_poly.entity_id
_entity_poly.type
_entity_poly.pdbx_seq_one_letter_code
_entity_poly.pdbx_strand_id
1 'polypeptide(L)'
;MLSVSEKEMLKEIFTSEEEVVDRVDSEAYQYETEISMLLEEFTKYNSLKKVLADYQTRYAALNADIYDLYMAVHGNAIVLSATLAELDLKKEAVPGWILEKSKAILDEYLIFRGFR
;
A
#
# COMPACT_ATOMS: atom_id res chain seq x y z
N MET A 1 9.22 35.98 -15.13
CA MET A 1 10.01 36.98 -15.89
C MET A 1 9.19 38.26 -15.97
N LEU A 2 9.71 39.41 -15.52
CA LEU A 2 8.97 40.67 -15.62
C LEU A 2 8.74 41.01 -17.09
N SER A 3 7.54 41.48 -17.42
CA SER A 3 7.26 42.00 -18.76
C SER A 3 8.11 43.23 -19.04
N VAL A 4 8.32 43.53 -20.33
CA VAL A 4 9.08 44.71 -20.77
C VAL A 4 8.51 45.98 -20.14
N SER A 5 7.18 46.09 -20.06
CA SER A 5 6.47 47.19 -19.42
C SER A 5 6.72 47.31 -17.91
N GLU A 6 6.81 46.19 -17.19
CA GLU A 6 7.06 46.18 -15.74
C GLU A 6 8.51 46.54 -15.42
N LYS A 7 9.45 46.09 -16.27
CA LYS A 7 10.86 46.48 -16.16
C LYS A 7 11.08 47.97 -16.40
N GLU A 8 10.43 48.53 -17.43
CA GLU A 8 10.51 49.96 -17.72
C GLU A 8 9.94 50.80 -16.58
N MET A 9 8.79 50.40 -16.01
CA MET A 9 8.23 51.05 -14.81
C MET A 9 9.17 50.99 -13.61
N LEU A 10 9.79 49.84 -13.34
CA LEU A 10 10.73 49.70 -12.23
C LEU A 10 11.99 50.54 -12.44
N LYS A 11 12.49 50.64 -13.67
CA LYS A 11 13.64 51.51 -14.00
C LYS A 11 13.29 53.00 -13.88
N GLU A 12 12.06 53.41 -14.20
CA GLU A 12 11.62 54.80 -13.97
C GLU A 12 11.53 55.13 -12.47
N ILE A 13 10.99 54.22 -11.66
CA ILE A 13 10.80 54.42 -10.21
C ILE A 13 12.14 54.36 -9.45
N PHE A 14 13.05 53.45 -9.84
CA PHE A 14 14.35 53.23 -9.21
C PHE A 14 15.51 53.76 -10.07
N THR A 15 15.35 54.96 -10.59
CA THR A 15 16.23 55.61 -11.59
C THR A 15 17.71 55.73 -11.15
N SER A 16 18.01 55.62 -9.85
CA SER A 16 19.37 55.67 -9.29
C SER A 16 19.91 54.30 -8.82
N GLU A 17 19.13 53.23 -8.93
CA GLU A 17 19.42 51.91 -8.37
C GLU A 17 19.19 50.80 -9.42
N GLU A 18 19.80 50.95 -10.59
CA GLU A 18 19.62 50.00 -11.71
C GLU A 18 20.03 48.56 -11.34
N GLU A 19 21.04 48.40 -10.47
CA GLU A 19 21.44 47.11 -9.89
C GLU A 19 20.32 46.43 -9.08
N VAL A 20 19.43 47.21 -8.45
CA VAL A 20 18.31 46.67 -7.67
C VAL A 20 17.25 46.08 -8.60
N VAL A 21 16.98 46.73 -9.74
CA VAL A 21 16.01 46.23 -10.73
C VAL A 21 16.51 44.93 -11.37
N ASP A 22 17.80 44.87 -11.74
CA ASP A 22 18.39 43.66 -12.32
C ASP A 22 18.43 42.51 -11.31
N ARG A 23 18.73 42.79 -10.03
CA ARG A 23 18.68 41.80 -8.96
C ARG A 23 17.26 41.26 -8.77
N VAL A 24 16.26 42.14 -8.69
CA VAL A 24 14.84 41.75 -8.54
C VAL A 24 14.37 40.86 -9.69
N ASP A 25 14.75 41.16 -10.93
CA ASP A 25 14.38 40.31 -12.07
C ASP A 25 15.07 38.94 -12.01
N SER A 26 16.35 38.90 -11.61
CA SER A 26 17.10 37.65 -11.46
C SER A 26 16.53 36.76 -10.35
N GLU A 27 16.18 37.35 -9.20
CA GLU A 27 15.58 36.67 -8.07
C GLU A 27 14.17 36.18 -8.44
N ALA A 28 13.37 37.01 -9.12
CA ALA A 28 12.05 36.63 -9.62
C ALA A 28 12.12 35.42 -10.58
N TYR A 29 13.12 35.38 -11.46
CA TYR A 29 13.35 34.24 -12.34
C TYR A 29 13.75 32.95 -11.58
N GLN A 30 14.62 33.09 -10.57
CA GLN A 30 15.02 31.97 -9.72
C GLN A 30 13.81 31.42 -8.95
N TYR A 31 13.02 32.28 -8.31
CA TYR A 31 11.82 31.86 -7.59
C TYR A 31 10.80 31.20 -8.51
N GLU A 32 10.58 31.72 -9.72
CA GLU A 32 9.68 31.10 -10.71
C GLU A 32 10.14 29.68 -11.08
N THR A 33 11.44 29.50 -11.24
CA THR A 33 12.05 28.19 -11.55
C THR A 33 11.86 27.21 -10.38
N GLU A 34 12.19 27.65 -9.16
CA GLU A 34 12.03 26.82 -7.95
C GLU A 34 10.56 26.45 -7.70
N ILE A 35 9.64 27.40 -7.87
CA ILE A 35 8.19 27.16 -7.75
C ILE A 35 7.73 26.14 -8.79
N SER A 36 8.20 26.25 -10.04
CA SER A 36 7.85 25.30 -11.10
C SER A 36 8.33 23.88 -10.77
N MET A 37 9.56 23.74 -10.30
CA MET A 37 10.10 22.45 -9.84
C MET A 37 9.28 21.88 -8.67
N LEU A 38 8.90 22.72 -7.71
CA LEU A 38 8.08 22.32 -6.58
C LEU A 38 6.69 21.83 -7.02
N LEU A 39 6.08 22.49 -8.02
CA LEU A 39 4.79 22.10 -8.59
C LEU A 39 4.87 20.76 -9.32
N GLU A 40 5.95 20.51 -10.05
CA GLU A 40 6.20 19.23 -10.71
C GLU A 40 6.32 18.10 -9.68
N GLU A 41 7.14 18.29 -8.66
CA GLU A 41 7.35 17.29 -7.62
C GLU A 41 6.07 17.06 -6.80
N PHE A 42 5.29 18.11 -6.53
CA PHE A 42 3.97 17.99 -5.89
C PHE A 42 2.98 17.20 -6.74
N THR A 43 2.98 17.42 -8.06
CA THR A 43 2.12 16.68 -9.00
C THR A 43 2.51 15.20 -9.03
N LYS A 44 3.80 14.90 -9.07
CA LYS A 44 4.35 13.54 -9.02
C LYS A 44 4.05 12.86 -7.69
N TYR A 45 4.20 13.56 -6.56
CA TYR A 45 3.82 13.05 -5.25
C TYR A 45 2.33 12.66 -5.20
N ASN A 46 1.45 13.51 -5.72
CA ASN A 46 0.01 13.21 -5.75
C ASN A 46 -0.34 12.02 -6.64
N SER A 47 0.36 11.82 -7.76
CA SER A 47 0.15 10.64 -8.60
C SER A 47 0.59 9.36 -7.89
N LEU A 48 1.77 9.37 -7.26
CA LEU A 48 2.27 8.25 -6.47
C LEU A 48 1.37 7.95 -5.27
N LYS A 49 0.84 8.97 -4.60
CA LYS A 49 -0.11 8.81 -3.50
C LYS A 49 -1.39 8.09 -3.94
N LYS A 50 -1.91 8.39 -5.13
CA LYS A 50 -3.07 7.67 -5.70
C LYS A 50 -2.75 6.21 -5.99
N VAL A 51 -1.59 5.94 -6.58
CA VAL A 51 -1.12 4.57 -6.86
C VAL A 51 -0.94 3.79 -5.55
N LEU A 52 -0.39 4.42 -4.51
CA LEU A 52 -0.26 3.79 -3.19
C LEU A 52 -1.61 3.43 -2.59
N ALA A 53 -2.61 4.32 -2.69
CA ALA A 53 -3.95 4.06 -2.19
C ALA A 53 -4.63 2.88 -2.93
N ASP A 54 -4.42 2.76 -4.25
CA ASP A 54 -4.89 1.60 -5.03
C ASP A 54 -4.24 0.30 -4.53
N TYR A 55 -2.91 0.29 -4.37
CA TYR A 55 -2.21 -0.88 -3.85
C TYR A 55 -2.66 -1.26 -2.44
N GLN A 56 -2.86 -0.29 -1.55
CA GLN A 56 -3.37 -0.55 -0.20
C GLN A 56 -4.77 -1.17 -0.23
N THR A 57 -5.64 -0.70 -1.11
CA THR A 57 -7.00 -1.25 -1.28
C THR A 57 -6.94 -2.70 -1.76
N ARG A 58 -6.14 -2.97 -2.80
CA ARG A 58 -5.95 -4.32 -3.35
C ARG A 58 -5.32 -5.27 -2.33
N TYR A 59 -4.35 -4.78 -1.56
CA TYR A 59 -3.71 -5.53 -0.49
C TYR A 59 -4.71 -5.89 0.62
N ALA A 60 -5.56 -4.95 1.04
CA ALA A 60 -6.60 -5.20 2.03
C ALA A 60 -7.61 -6.27 1.53
N ALA A 61 -8.02 -6.19 0.27
CA ALA A 61 -8.90 -7.20 -0.34
C ALA A 61 -8.24 -8.59 -0.36
N LEU A 62 -6.99 -8.69 -0.81
CA LEU A 62 -6.25 -9.96 -0.82
C LEU A 62 -6.08 -10.55 0.58
N ASN A 63 -5.83 -9.70 1.58
CA ASN A 63 -5.74 -10.17 2.97
C ASN A 63 -7.07 -10.72 3.48
N ALA A 64 -8.19 -10.10 3.12
CA ALA A 64 -9.52 -10.62 3.46
C ALA A 64 -9.76 -11.98 2.77
N ASP A 65 -9.46 -12.10 1.49
CA ASP A 65 -9.60 -13.36 0.74
C ASP A 65 -8.75 -14.49 1.34
N ILE A 66 -7.50 -14.19 1.72
CA ILE A 66 -6.60 -15.15 2.38
C ILE A 66 -7.17 -15.58 3.74
N TYR A 67 -7.69 -14.63 4.51
CA TYR A 67 -8.30 -14.93 5.80
C TYR A 67 -9.54 -15.80 5.65
N ASP A 68 -10.42 -15.51 4.70
CA ASP A 68 -11.63 -16.29 4.43
C ASP A 68 -11.28 -17.72 3.98
N LEU A 69 -10.29 -17.86 3.09
CA LEU A 69 -9.79 -19.17 2.67
C LEU A 69 -9.21 -19.94 3.85
N TYR A 70 -8.42 -19.29 4.69
CA TYR A 70 -7.87 -19.89 5.89
C TYR A 70 -8.97 -20.38 6.85
N MET A 71 -10.00 -19.57 7.07
CA MET A 71 -11.14 -19.94 7.91
C MET A 71 -11.94 -21.11 7.32
N ALA A 72 -12.12 -21.16 6.00
CA ALA A 72 -12.76 -22.28 5.33
C ALA A 72 -11.95 -23.58 5.51
N VAL A 73 -10.63 -23.52 5.32
CA VAL A 73 -9.74 -24.66 5.53
C VAL A 73 -9.73 -25.11 6.99
N HIS A 74 -9.70 -24.18 7.94
CA HIS A 74 -9.78 -24.47 9.37
C HIS A 74 -11.10 -25.15 9.74
N GLY A 75 -12.24 -24.65 9.23
CA GLY A 75 -13.55 -25.28 9.40
C GLY A 75 -13.58 -26.71 8.85
N ASN A 76 -13.03 -26.92 7.65
CA ASN A 76 -12.91 -28.26 7.06
C ASN A 76 -12.05 -29.20 7.91
N ALA A 77 -10.96 -28.70 8.49
CA ALA A 77 -10.11 -29.47 9.40
C ALA A 77 -10.87 -29.89 10.68
N ILE A 78 -11.66 -29.00 11.26
CA ILE A 78 -12.52 -29.35 12.42
C ILE A 78 -13.50 -30.47 12.07
N VAL A 79 -14.19 -30.35 10.93
CA VAL A 79 -15.14 -31.38 10.47
C VAL A 79 -14.43 -32.72 10.25
N LEU A 80 -13.26 -32.70 9.60
CA LEU A 80 -12.45 -33.90 9.39
C LEU A 80 -12.05 -34.55 10.72
N SER A 81 -11.60 -33.76 11.69
CA SER A 81 -11.26 -34.26 13.03
C SER A 81 -12.46 -34.88 13.74
N ALA A 82 -13.64 -34.25 13.64
CA ALA A 82 -14.88 -34.77 14.25
C ALA A 82 -15.30 -36.10 13.59
N THR A 83 -15.26 -36.19 12.26
CA THR A 83 -15.58 -37.41 11.52
C THR A 83 -14.64 -38.56 11.91
N LEU A 84 -13.33 -38.31 12.03
CA LEU A 84 -12.39 -39.33 12.48
C LEU A 84 -12.68 -39.82 13.90
N ALA A 85 -13.01 -38.91 14.82
CA ALA A 85 -13.39 -39.28 16.18
C ALA A 85 -14.69 -40.11 16.20
N GLU A 86 -15.68 -39.79 15.36
CA GLU A 86 -16.91 -40.57 15.25
C GLU A 86 -16.65 -41.99 14.71
N LEU A 87 -15.80 -42.13 13.69
CA LEU A 87 -15.42 -43.43 13.14
C LEU A 87 -14.69 -44.30 14.18
N ASP A 88 -13.81 -43.70 14.98
CA ASP A 88 -13.12 -44.38 16.08
C ASP A 88 -14.12 -44.87 17.15
N LEU A 89 -15.08 -44.03 17.54
CA LEU A 89 -16.16 -44.42 18.47
C LEU A 89 -17.02 -45.56 17.93
N LYS A 90 -17.28 -45.58 16.62
CA LYS A 90 -18.01 -46.66 15.94
C LYS A 90 -17.16 -47.90 15.68
N LYS A 91 -15.85 -47.85 15.97
CA LYS A 91 -14.87 -48.90 15.68
C LYS A 91 -14.82 -49.27 14.18
N GLU A 92 -15.10 -48.30 13.31
CA GLU A 92 -15.01 -48.47 11.88
C GLU A 92 -13.54 -48.31 11.42
N ALA A 93 -13.08 -49.24 10.58
CA ALA A 93 -11.72 -49.22 10.10
C ALA A 93 -11.54 -48.15 9.01
N VAL A 94 -10.68 -47.16 9.28
CA VAL A 94 -10.25 -46.18 8.29
C VAL A 94 -8.98 -46.69 7.59
N PRO A 95 -8.94 -46.73 6.25
CA PRO A 95 -7.72 -47.07 5.52
C PRO A 95 -6.52 -46.22 5.97
N GLY A 96 -5.37 -46.85 6.23
CA GLY A 96 -4.20 -46.18 6.80
C GLY A 96 -3.72 -44.97 6.01
N TRP A 97 -3.75 -45.03 4.67
CA TRP A 97 -3.38 -43.92 3.80
C TRP A 97 -4.33 -42.72 3.90
N ILE A 98 -5.62 -42.93 4.21
CA ILE A 98 -6.57 -41.85 4.47
C ILE A 98 -6.23 -41.21 5.81
N LEU A 99 -6.02 -42.04 6.83
CA LEU A 99 -5.70 -41.57 8.18
C LEU A 99 -4.41 -40.72 8.21
N GLU A 100 -3.36 -41.15 7.52
CA GLU A 100 -2.10 -40.40 7.42
C GLU A 100 -2.29 -39.05 6.72
N LYS A 101 -3.00 -39.03 5.59
CA LYS A 101 -3.31 -37.77 4.87
C LYS A 101 -4.14 -36.83 5.73
N SER A 102 -5.15 -37.37 6.42
CA SER A 102 -6.00 -36.59 7.32
C SER A 102 -5.18 -36.00 8.45
N LYS A 103 -4.30 -36.77 9.09
CA LYS A 103 -3.40 -36.25 10.14
C LYS A 103 -2.48 -35.14 9.63
N ALA A 104 -1.89 -35.29 8.45
CA ALA A 104 -1.06 -34.24 7.86
C ALA A 104 -1.83 -32.92 7.65
N ILE A 105 -3.06 -33.00 7.13
CA ILE A 105 -3.94 -31.83 6.98
C ILE A 105 -4.28 -31.23 8.35
N LEU A 106 -4.62 -32.05 9.33
CA LEU A 106 -4.95 -31.58 10.68
C LEU A 106 -3.75 -30.90 11.37
N ASP A 107 -2.54 -31.44 11.23
CA ASP A 107 -1.32 -30.87 11.82
C ASP A 107 -0.94 -29.51 11.20
N GLU A 108 -1.25 -29.31 9.93
CA GLU A 108 -0.96 -28.09 9.19
C GLU A 108 -1.99 -26.98 9.46
N TYR A 109 -3.27 -27.34 9.59
CA TYR A 109 -4.38 -26.37 9.58
C TYR A 109 -5.18 -26.25 10.89
N LEU A 110 -4.99 -27.14 11.87
CA LEU A 110 -5.50 -26.91 13.23
C LEU A 110 -4.49 -26.07 14.04
N ILE A 111 -4.96 -24.91 14.49
CA ILE A 111 -4.20 -23.97 15.33
C ILE A 111 -3.91 -24.53 16.72
N PHE A 112 -4.65 -25.55 17.17
CA PHE A 112 -4.51 -26.13 18.51
C PHE A 112 -3.25 -27.02 18.63
N ARG A 113 -2.06 -26.42 18.53
CA ARG A 113 -0.78 -27.06 18.87
C ARG A 113 -0.45 -27.00 20.37
N GLY A 114 -1.39 -26.61 21.23
CA GLY A 114 -1.10 -26.25 22.62
C GLY A 114 -2.23 -26.51 23.61
N PHE A 115 -2.71 -27.74 23.71
CA PHE A 115 -3.19 -28.29 24.99
C PHE A 115 -2.41 -29.57 25.24
N ARG A 116 -1.20 -29.41 25.77
CA ARG A 116 -0.48 -30.45 26.50
C ARG A 116 -0.55 -30.12 27.97
#